data_AF-A0A1Q7YKN1-F1
#
_entry.id   AF-A0A1Q7YKN1-F1
#
_cell.length_a   1.000
_cell.length_b   1.000
_cell.length_c   1.000
_cell.angle_alpha   90.00
_cell.angle_beta   90.00
_cell.angle_gamma   90.00
#
_symmetry.space_group_name_H-M   'P 1'
#
loop_
_entity.id
_entity.type
_entity.pdbx_description
1 polymer ?
#
loop_
_entity_poly.entity_id
_entity_poly.type
_entity_poly.pdbx_seq_one_letter_code
_entity_poly.pdbx_strand_id
1 'polypeptide(L)'
;MSDKRKQVEPIPEEFGSYEEAAEFWDTHDTSDYPESFETVAVESELRRRRYEVEIDEDLMKVLTARAQERGIAVSQLVSELLREKIRPAA
;
A
#
# COMPACT_ATOMS: atom_id res chain seq x y z
N MET A 1 33.61 9.51 -9.53
CA MET A 1 32.40 10.23 -10.01
C MET A 1 32.11 11.29 -8.97
N SER A 2 32.03 12.56 -9.36
CA SER A 2 31.95 13.67 -8.42
C SER A 2 30.63 13.63 -7.66
N ASP A 3 30.72 13.34 -6.37
CA ASP A 3 29.63 13.45 -5.40
C ASP A 3 29.31 14.95 -5.22
N LYS A 4 28.38 15.45 -6.05
CA LYS A 4 27.77 16.76 -5.81
C LYS A 4 26.88 16.56 -4.60
N ARG A 5 27.44 16.81 -3.42
CA ARG A 5 26.69 16.90 -2.15
C ARG A 5 25.42 17.74 -2.41
N LYS A 6 24.26 17.08 -2.38
CA LYS A 6 22.96 17.74 -2.47
C LYS A 6 22.92 18.73 -1.31
N GLN A 7 22.71 20.01 -1.60
CA GLN A 7 22.46 20.99 -0.54
C GLN A 7 21.07 20.68 -0.01
N VAL A 8 21.01 20.08 1.18
CA VAL A 8 19.76 19.77 1.88
C VAL A 8 19.41 20.98 2.74
N GLU A 9 18.27 21.63 2.47
CA GLU A 9 17.80 22.75 3.27
C GLU A 9 17.37 22.24 4.65
N PRO A 10 17.76 22.87 5.76
CA PRO A 10 17.42 22.38 7.09
C PRO A 10 15.90 22.44 7.33
N ILE A 11 15.38 21.48 8.09
CA ILE A 11 13.98 21.52 8.54
C ILE A 11 13.81 22.74 9.46
N PRO A 12 12.80 23.60 9.24
CA PRO A 12 12.47 24.69 10.16
C PRO A 12 12.18 24.18 11.58
N GLU A 13 12.54 24.96 12.61
CA GLU A 13 12.22 24.61 14.01
C GLU A 13 10.70 24.54 14.25
N GLU A 14 9.94 25.44 13.59
CA GLU A 14 8.47 25.46 13.60
C GLU A 14 7.96 25.82 12.20
N PHE A 15 6.82 25.24 11.82
CA PHE A 15 6.04 25.68 10.66
C PHE A 15 4.92 26.60 11.15
N GLY A 16 4.66 27.70 10.44
CA GLY A 16 3.61 28.65 10.77
C GLY A 16 2.19 28.15 10.45
N SER A 17 2.06 27.11 9.63
CA SER A 17 0.79 26.43 9.31
C SER A 17 1.02 25.00 8.82
N TYR A 18 -0.06 24.19 8.75
CA TYR A 18 0.01 22.87 8.13
C TYR A 18 0.24 22.94 6.62
N GLU A 19 -0.31 23.96 5.96
CA GLU A 19 -0.13 24.23 4.54
C GLU A 19 1.35 24.51 4.21
N GLU A 20 2.02 25.32 5.02
CA GLU A 20 3.46 25.59 4.87
C GLU A 20 4.31 24.33 5.07
N ALA A 21 3.97 23.48 6.04
CA ALA A 21 4.64 22.20 6.23
C ALA A 21 4.46 21.27 5.03
N ALA A 22 3.26 21.23 4.44
CA ALA A 22 2.99 20.44 3.24
C ALA A 22 3.79 20.95 2.04
N GLU A 23 3.81 22.27 1.79
CA GLU A 23 4.59 22.89 0.71
C GLU A 23 6.09 22.59 0.83
N PHE A 24 6.63 22.56 2.05
CA PHE A 24 8.01 22.15 2.30
C PHE A 24 8.24 20.69 1.87
N TRP A 25 7.41 19.76 2.34
CA TRP A 25 7.58 18.33 2.06
C TRP A 25 7.20 17.91 0.63
N ASP A 26 6.50 18.74 -0.13
CA ASP A 26 6.27 18.51 -1.57
C ASP A 26 7.57 18.53 -2.39
N THR A 27 8.61 19.22 -1.89
CA THR A 27 9.90 19.39 -2.58
C THR A 27 11.08 18.74 -1.87
N HIS A 28 10.91 18.33 -0.61
CA HIS A 28 11.96 17.75 0.22
C HIS A 28 11.69 16.26 0.50
N ASP A 29 12.72 15.43 0.42
CA ASP A 29 12.60 13.99 0.71
C ASP A 29 12.97 13.73 2.18
N THR A 30 12.13 13.00 2.90
CA THR A 30 12.40 12.68 4.32
C THR A 30 13.67 11.84 4.50
N SER A 31 14.08 11.08 3.49
CA SER A 31 15.34 10.31 3.52
C SER A 31 16.60 11.18 3.52
N ASP A 32 16.49 12.48 3.18
CA ASP A 32 17.60 13.44 3.28
C ASP A 32 17.87 13.91 4.73
N TYR A 33 17.00 13.57 5.70
CA TYR A 33 17.08 14.04 7.10
C TYR A 33 17.20 12.93 8.15
N PRO A 34 18.11 11.94 8.00
CA PRO A 34 18.16 10.78 8.90
C PRO A 34 18.47 11.15 10.36
N GLU A 35 19.22 12.23 10.59
CA GLU A 35 19.56 12.74 11.93
C GLU A 35 18.35 13.36 12.66
N SER A 36 17.29 13.71 11.92
CA SER A 36 16.05 14.27 12.47
C SER A 36 15.04 13.19 12.89
N PHE A 37 15.30 11.92 12.55
CA PHE A 37 14.43 10.79 12.89
C PHE A 37 15.04 9.92 13.98
N GLU A 38 14.18 9.32 14.80
CA GLU A 38 14.59 8.25 15.70
C GLU A 38 14.55 6.89 15.00
N THR A 39 15.53 6.04 15.28
CA THR A 39 15.52 4.66 14.79
C THR A 39 14.49 3.85 15.57
N VAL A 40 13.47 3.34 14.87
CA VAL A 40 12.44 2.47 15.46
C VAL A 40 12.57 1.05 14.94
N ALA A 41 12.41 0.07 15.83
CA ALA A 41 12.35 -1.34 15.44
C ALA A 41 10.98 -1.63 14.81
N VAL A 42 10.97 -2.02 13.53
CA VAL A 42 9.75 -2.42 12.82
C VAL A 42 9.73 -3.94 12.66
N GLU A 43 8.83 -4.61 13.39
CA GLU A 43 8.53 -6.02 13.17
C GLU A 43 7.39 -6.13 12.15
N SER A 44 7.68 -6.69 10.97
CA SER A 44 6.67 -6.98 9.96
C SER A 44 6.60 -8.49 9.73
N GLU A 45 5.40 -9.05 9.90
CA GLU A 45 5.13 -10.46 9.63
C GLU A 45 4.30 -10.62 8.35
N LEU A 46 4.75 -11.49 7.45
CA LEU A 46 3.94 -11.89 6.31
C LEU A 46 2.81 -12.81 6.77
N ARG A 47 1.65 -12.22 7.09
CA ARG A 47 0.52 -12.94 7.69
C ARG A 47 -0.07 -14.04 6.81
N ARG A 48 -0.06 -13.89 5.48
CA ARG A 48 -0.68 -14.85 4.54
C ARG A 48 0.04 -14.84 3.19
N ARG A 49 0.15 -16.01 2.58
CA ARG A 49 0.52 -16.15 1.16
C ARG A 49 -0.71 -15.90 0.30
N ARG A 50 -0.57 -15.04 -0.70
CA ARG A 50 -1.58 -14.83 -1.75
C ARG A 50 -0.97 -15.30 -3.06
N TYR A 51 -1.80 -15.92 -3.89
CA TYR A 51 -1.44 -16.32 -5.24
C TYR A 51 -2.35 -15.56 -6.19
N GLU A 52 -1.80 -15.10 -7.30
CA GLU A 52 -2.53 -14.40 -8.34
C GLU A 52 -2.83 -15.38 -9.48
N VAL A 53 -4.03 -15.27 -10.02
CA VAL A 53 -4.49 -16.04 -11.18
C VAL A 53 -5.14 -15.07 -12.14
N GLU A 54 -4.84 -15.22 -13.43
CA GLU A 54 -5.50 -14.46 -14.47
C GLU A 54 -6.96 -14.93 -14.61
N ILE A 55 -7.87 -13.97 -14.76
CA ILE A 55 -9.31 -14.21 -14.92
C ILE A 55 -9.79 -13.32 -16.08
N ASP A 56 -10.58 -13.89 -16.99
CA ASP A 56 -11.13 -13.15 -18.13
C ASP A 56 -11.88 -11.88 -17.71
N GLU A 57 -11.75 -10.83 -18.51
CA GLU A 57 -12.26 -9.49 -18.18
C GLU A 57 -13.78 -9.46 -17.94
N ASP A 58 -14.53 -10.17 -18.78
CA ASP A 58 -15.98 -10.29 -18.68
C ASP A 58 -16.41 -10.99 -17.38
N LEU A 59 -15.71 -12.06 -17.01
CA LEU A 59 -15.93 -12.76 -15.75
C LEU A 59 -15.58 -11.87 -14.54
N MET A 60 -14.48 -11.12 -14.60
CA MET A 60 -14.10 -10.18 -13.54
C MET A 60 -15.13 -9.07 -13.33
N LYS A 61 -15.75 -8.56 -14.41
CA LYS A 61 -16.85 -7.58 -14.31
C LYS A 61 -18.04 -8.16 -13.53
N VAL A 62 -18.45 -9.39 -13.85
CA VAL A 62 -19.55 -10.08 -13.17
C VAL A 62 -19.21 -10.36 -11.70
N LEU A 63 -18.00 -10.86 -11.42
CA LEU A 63 -17.54 -11.12 -10.05
C LEU A 63 -17.50 -9.84 -9.22
N THR A 64 -17.08 -8.73 -9.81
CA THR A 64 -17.01 -7.43 -9.13
C THR A 64 -18.40 -6.92 -8.77
N ALA A 65 -19.34 -6.93 -9.71
CA ALA A 65 -20.72 -6.52 -9.46
C ALA A 65 -21.36 -7.35 -8.33
N ARG A 66 -21.20 -8.69 -8.38
CA ARG A 66 -21.73 -9.59 -7.35
C ARG A 66 -21.07 -9.40 -5.98
N ALA A 67 -19.78 -9.08 -5.94
CA ALA A 67 -19.07 -8.80 -4.70
C ALA A 67 -19.55 -7.47 -4.06
N GLN A 68 -19.78 -6.45 -4.89
CA GLN A 68 -20.35 -5.16 -4.48
C GLN A 68 -21.76 -5.30 -3.91
N GLU A 69 -22.64 -6.05 -4.59
CA GLU A 69 -24.00 -6.34 -4.11
C GLU A 69 -24.00 -7.04 -2.74
N ARG A 70 -22.98 -7.87 -2.48
CA ARG A 70 -22.79 -8.59 -1.21
C ARG A 70 -22.01 -7.79 -0.16
N GLY A 71 -21.45 -6.62 -0.51
CA GLY A 71 -20.60 -5.83 0.37
C GLY A 71 -19.31 -6.53 0.80
N ILE A 72 -18.75 -7.42 -0.04
CA ILE A 72 -17.51 -8.16 0.24
C ILE A 72 -16.44 -7.90 -0.83
N ALA A 73 -15.19 -8.22 -0.51
CA ALA A 73 -14.10 -8.15 -1.50
C ALA A 73 -14.26 -9.22 -2.59
N VAL A 74 -13.90 -8.89 -3.83
CA VAL A 74 -13.91 -9.82 -4.97
C VAL A 74 -13.08 -11.07 -4.68
N SER A 75 -11.90 -10.91 -4.05
CA SER A 75 -11.03 -12.03 -3.65
C SER A 75 -11.71 -12.98 -2.67
N GLN A 76 -12.57 -12.47 -1.78
CA GLN A 76 -13.33 -13.29 -0.85
C GLN A 76 -14.41 -14.08 -1.59
N LEU A 77 -15.18 -13.42 -2.46
CA LEU A 77 -16.19 -14.08 -3.30
C LEU A 77 -15.58 -15.20 -4.13
N VAL A 78 -14.48 -14.94 -4.83
CA VAL A 78 -13.77 -15.94 -5.65
C VAL A 78 -13.30 -17.11 -4.79
N SER A 79 -12.71 -16.85 -3.63
CA SER A 79 -12.26 -17.90 -2.71
C SER A 79 -13.41 -18.77 -2.21
N GLU A 80 -14.57 -18.18 -1.89
CA GLU A 80 -15.77 -18.91 -1.48
C GLU A 80 -16.28 -19.83 -2.61
N LEU A 81 -16.41 -19.29 -3.82
CA LEU A 81 -16.86 -20.04 -5.00
C LEU A 81 -15.93 -21.20 -5.33
N LEU A 82 -14.61 -20.97 -5.33
CA LEU A 82 -13.62 -22.02 -5.58
C LEU A 82 -13.70 -23.13 -4.51
N ARG A 83 -13.85 -22.76 -3.23
CA ARG A 83 -14.02 -23.76 -2.14
C ARG A 83 -15.30 -24.57 -2.27
N GLU A 84 -16.39 -23.96 -2.74
CA GLU A 84 -17.64 -24.69 -3.01
C GLU A 84 -17.45 -25.73 -4.12
N LYS A 85 -16.74 -25.37 -5.21
CA LYS A 85 -16.56 -26.26 -6.37
C LYS A 85 -15.49 -27.32 -6.21
N ILE A 86 -14.45 -27.05 -5.41
CA ILE A 86 -13.28 -27.93 -5.28
C ILE A 86 -13.40 -28.86 -4.07
N ARG A 87 -14.40 -28.68 -3.18
CA ARG A 87 -14.62 -29.64 -2.08
C ARG A 87 -14.86 -31.05 -2.67
N PRO A 88 -14.06 -32.06 -2.30
CA PRO A 88 -14.38 -33.44 -2.62
C PRO A 88 -15.71 -33.81 -1.95
N ALA A 89 -16.58 -34.52 -2.68
CA ALA A 89 -17.69 -35.23 -2.04
C ALA A 89 -17.08 -36.18 -0.99
N ALA A 90 -17.58 -36.10 0.25
CA ALA A 90 -17.18 -36.98 1.34
C ALA A 90 -17.63 -38.43 1.09
#